data_AF-A0A349MDM5-F1
#
_entry.id   AF-A0A349MDM5-F1
#
_cell.length_a   1.000
_cell.length_b   1.000
_cell.length_c   1.000
_cell.angle_alpha   90.00
_cell.angle_beta   90.00
_cell.angle_gamma   90.00
#
_symmetry.space_group_name_H-M   'P 1'
#
loop_
_entity.id
_entity.type
_entity.pdbx_description
1 polymer ?
#
loop_
_entity_poly.entity_id
_entity_poly.type
_entity_poly.pdbx_seq_one_letter_code
_entity_poly.pdbx_strand_id
1 'polypeptide(L)'
;MFLLRVILALLTLSFTLAAQAQRTVEKVALLAQDSSTLQVKRTTLWAACLPGSGQILNRQFWKVPVIWGGMGYATWATVVNAREMRANIDDLIALTDDDPNTEPVLVDANGNFYSAAQLESRAMFYRRNRDLSIISLLLAHGLQVLDANTGAMLRNLDTSESLSFRGGAMWGVPTIHVTWNFNRHDP
;
A
#
# COMPACT_ATOMS: atom_id res chain seq x y z
N MET A 1 23.68 34.76 -57.68
CA MET A 1 24.19 34.87 -56.29
C MET A 1 23.07 35.16 -55.27
N PHE A 2 22.08 36.01 -55.57
CA PHE A 2 20.99 36.37 -54.66
C PHE A 2 20.06 35.19 -54.30
N LEU A 3 19.63 34.40 -55.30
CA LEU A 3 18.72 33.26 -55.13
C LEU A 3 19.27 32.17 -54.19
N LEU A 4 20.58 31.87 -54.30
CA LEU A 4 21.27 30.91 -53.44
C LEU A 4 21.28 31.35 -51.97
N ARG A 5 21.45 32.66 -51.70
CA ARG A 5 21.44 33.23 -50.34
C ARG A 5 20.06 33.15 -49.70
N VAL A 6 18.99 33.33 -50.49
CA VAL A 6 17.61 33.19 -50.02
C VAL A 6 17.28 31.74 -49.66
N ILE A 7 17.69 30.78 -50.50
CA ILE A 7 17.50 29.35 -50.23
C ILE A 7 18.25 28.93 -48.96
N LEU A 8 19.49 29.40 -48.78
CA LEU A 8 20.28 29.10 -47.57
C LEU A 8 19.63 29.66 -46.30
N ALA A 9 19.07 30.88 -46.36
CA ALA A 9 18.39 31.52 -45.24
C ALA A 9 17.08 30.81 -44.87
N LEU A 10 16.32 30.32 -45.86
CA LEU A 10 15.12 29.52 -45.61
C LEU A 10 15.46 28.15 -44.99
N LEU A 11 16.55 27.53 -45.44
CA LEU A 11 17.04 26.26 -44.87
C LEU A 11 17.48 26.43 -43.41
N THR A 12 18.22 27.50 -43.07
CA THR A 12 18.65 27.75 -41.68
C THR A 12 17.48 28.12 -40.78
N LEU A 13 16.51 28.88 -41.27
CA LEU A 13 15.28 29.18 -40.54
C LEU A 13 14.45 27.92 -40.26
N SER A 14 14.32 27.03 -41.25
CA SER A 14 13.62 25.75 -41.07
C SER A 14 14.32 24.85 -40.05
N PHE A 15 15.66 24.81 -40.07
CA PHE A 15 16.46 24.04 -39.12
C PHE A 15 16.35 24.57 -37.67
N THR A 16 16.34 25.89 -37.51
CA THR A 16 16.19 26.53 -36.17
C THR A 16 14.80 26.33 -35.59
N LEU A 17 13.73 26.38 -36.41
CA LEU A 17 12.37 26.04 -35.99
C LEU A 17 12.25 24.58 -35.55
N ALA A 18 12.82 23.64 -36.32
CA ALA A 18 12.83 22.21 -35.97
C ALA A 18 13.61 21.94 -34.67
N ALA A 19 14.78 22.58 -34.50
CA ALA A 19 15.57 22.46 -33.27
C ALA A 19 14.85 23.05 -32.05
N GLN A 20 14.12 24.15 -32.21
CA GLN A 20 13.30 24.73 -31.15
C GLN A 20 12.14 23.81 -30.79
N ALA A 21 11.43 23.26 -31.78
CA ALA A 21 10.35 22.30 -31.56
C ALA A 21 10.83 21.09 -30.74
N GLN A 22 11.97 20.49 -31.12
CA GLN A 22 12.61 19.38 -30.40
C GLN A 22 12.90 19.74 -28.93
N ARG A 23 13.45 20.93 -28.66
CA ARG A 23 13.74 21.41 -27.30
C ARG A 23 12.49 21.58 -26.45
N THR A 24 11.39 22.03 -27.04
CA THR A 24 10.09 22.12 -26.34
C THR A 24 9.58 20.74 -25.94
N VAL A 25 9.64 19.76 -26.84
CA VAL A 25 9.21 18.38 -26.57
C VAL A 25 10.05 17.77 -25.45
N GLU A 26 11.37 17.94 -25.47
CA GLU A 26 12.26 17.45 -24.42
C GLU A 26 11.95 18.09 -23.05
N LYS A 27 11.71 19.41 -23.00
CA LYS A 27 11.31 20.10 -21.77
C LYS A 27 9.98 19.58 -21.23
N VAL A 28 8.98 19.38 -22.09
CA VAL A 28 7.67 18.85 -21.70
C VAL A 28 7.81 17.43 -21.17
N ALA A 29 8.59 16.57 -21.84
CA ALA A 29 8.86 15.22 -21.38
C ALA A 29 9.56 15.18 -20.00
N LEU A 30 10.52 16.07 -19.77
CA LEU A 30 11.23 16.18 -18.50
C LEU A 30 10.31 16.67 -17.36
N LEU A 31 9.44 17.65 -17.62
CA LEU A 31 8.43 18.12 -16.66
C LEU A 31 7.37 17.06 -16.35
N ALA A 32 6.95 16.30 -17.37
CA ALA A 32 6.04 15.16 -17.19
C ALA A 32 6.68 14.06 -16.33
N GLN A 33 7.96 13.77 -16.55
CA GLN A 33 8.71 12.84 -15.71
C GLN A 33 8.84 13.37 -14.27
N ASP A 34 9.25 14.62 -14.08
CA ASP A 34 9.40 15.22 -12.74
C ASP A 34 8.09 15.20 -11.95
N SER A 35 6.99 15.63 -12.58
CA SER A 35 5.65 15.61 -11.97
C SER A 35 5.21 14.21 -11.55
N SER A 36 5.47 13.18 -12.37
CA SER A 36 5.15 11.79 -12.01
C SER A 36 5.95 11.29 -10.80
N THR A 37 7.24 11.63 -10.72
CA THR A 37 8.08 11.24 -9.58
C THR A 37 7.66 11.95 -8.30
N LEU A 38 7.33 13.25 -8.38
CA LEU A 38 6.83 14.03 -7.26
C LEU A 38 5.50 13.47 -6.76
N GLN A 39 4.64 13.05 -7.67
CA GLN A 39 3.36 12.45 -7.33
C GLN A 39 3.55 11.12 -6.58
N VAL A 40 4.43 10.23 -7.05
CA VAL A 40 4.76 8.96 -6.36
C VAL A 40 5.32 9.21 -4.96
N LYS A 41 6.27 10.16 -4.84
CA LYS A 41 6.84 10.55 -3.54
C LYS A 41 5.76 11.06 -2.59
N ARG A 42 4.90 11.96 -3.07
CA ARG A 42 3.79 12.52 -2.28
C ARG A 42 2.84 11.43 -1.80
N THR A 43 2.38 10.56 -2.69
CA THR A 43 1.47 9.46 -2.34
C THR A 43 2.10 8.53 -1.29
N THR A 44 3.37 8.17 -1.47
CA THR A 44 4.10 7.29 -0.54
C THR A 44 4.27 7.93 0.83
N LEU A 45 4.63 9.22 0.88
CA LEU A 45 4.79 9.96 2.13
C LEU A 45 3.47 10.04 2.90
N TRP A 46 2.38 10.40 2.22
CA TRP A 46 1.06 10.41 2.85
C TRP A 46 0.66 9.02 3.34
N ALA A 47 0.88 7.98 2.54
CA ALA A 47 0.57 6.60 2.93
C ALA A 47 1.34 6.17 4.19
N ALA A 48 2.59 6.62 4.34
CA ALA A 48 3.42 6.33 5.51
C ALA A 48 2.98 7.09 6.77
N CYS A 49 2.42 8.30 6.62
CA CYS A 49 1.92 9.08 7.74
C CYS A 49 0.52 8.67 8.18
N LEU A 50 -0.36 8.40 7.22
CA LEU A 50 -1.78 8.13 7.45
C LEU A 50 -2.21 6.88 6.68
N PRO A 51 -2.54 5.78 7.39
CA PRO A 51 -3.02 4.56 6.78
C PRO A 51 -4.23 4.81 5.88
N GLY A 52 -4.18 4.34 4.64
CA GLY A 52 -5.27 4.45 3.66
C GLY A 52 -5.19 5.68 2.74
N SER A 53 -4.43 6.70 3.12
CA SER A 53 -4.36 7.95 2.34
C SER A 53 -3.79 7.73 0.93
N GLY A 54 -2.81 6.83 0.78
CA GLY A 54 -2.25 6.49 -0.53
C GLY A 54 -3.27 5.92 -1.51
N GLN A 55 -4.21 5.10 -1.01
CA GLN A 55 -5.27 4.51 -1.83
C GLN A 55 -6.27 5.56 -2.29
N ILE A 56 -6.58 6.52 -1.42
CA ILE A 56 -7.42 7.67 -1.75
C ILE A 56 -6.75 8.51 -2.85
N LEU A 57 -5.46 8.80 -2.72
CA LEU A 57 -4.68 9.55 -3.72
C LEU A 57 -4.57 8.80 -5.06
N ASN A 58 -4.53 7.47 -5.02
CA ASN A 58 -4.54 6.59 -6.19
C ASN A 58 -5.95 6.32 -6.74
N ARG A 59 -7.02 6.88 -6.15
CA ARG A 59 -8.44 6.62 -6.48
C ARG A 59 -8.87 5.14 -6.32
N GLN A 60 -8.16 4.37 -5.50
CA GLN A 60 -8.44 2.97 -5.19
C GLN A 60 -9.23 2.83 -3.88
N PHE A 61 -10.37 3.51 -3.78
CA PHE A 61 -11.16 3.61 -2.54
C PHE A 61 -11.62 2.25 -1.99
N TRP A 62 -11.87 1.28 -2.87
CA TRP A 62 -12.36 -0.04 -2.47
C TRP A 62 -11.37 -0.81 -1.56
N LYS A 63 -10.07 -0.49 -1.61
CA LYS A 63 -9.05 -1.12 -0.76
C LYS A 63 -9.05 -0.56 0.66
N VAL A 64 -9.60 0.65 0.88
CA VAL A 64 -9.56 1.35 2.17
C VAL A 64 -10.22 0.54 3.28
N PRO A 65 -11.44 -0.02 3.11
CA PRO A 65 -12.05 -0.86 4.15
C PRO A 65 -11.22 -2.09 4.51
N VAL A 66 -10.53 -2.70 3.53
CA VAL A 66 -9.68 -3.88 3.78
C VAL A 66 -8.49 -3.51 4.65
N ILE A 67 -7.84 -2.38 4.34
CA ILE A 67 -6.69 -1.92 5.14
C ILE A 67 -7.15 -1.54 6.55
N TRP A 68 -8.19 -0.71 6.67
CA TRP A 68 -8.68 -0.29 7.98
C TRP A 68 -9.22 -1.47 8.79
N GLY A 69 -9.83 -2.47 8.14
CA GLY A 69 -10.24 -3.72 8.77
C GLY A 69 -9.03 -4.51 9.31
N GLY A 70 -7.99 -4.71 8.49
CA GLY A 70 -6.79 -5.42 8.90
C GLY A 70 -6.01 -4.70 10.01
N MET A 71 -5.79 -3.39 9.86
CA MET A 71 -5.15 -2.54 10.87
C MET A 71 -5.97 -2.51 12.16
N GLY A 72 -7.28 -2.29 12.05
CA GLY A 72 -8.19 -2.25 13.20
C GLY A 72 -8.22 -3.57 13.95
N TYR A 73 -8.24 -4.71 13.23
CA TYR A 73 -8.15 -6.03 13.85
C TYR A 73 -6.83 -6.24 14.60
N ALA A 74 -5.70 -5.91 13.99
CA ALA A 74 -4.39 -6.06 14.63
C ALA A 74 -4.24 -5.15 15.86
N THR A 75 -4.76 -3.91 15.81
CA THR A 75 -4.83 -3.01 16.95
C THR A 75 -5.73 -3.57 18.05
N TRP A 76 -6.94 -4.02 17.73
CA TRP A 76 -7.84 -4.64 18.69
C TRP A 76 -7.22 -5.86 19.36
N ALA A 77 -6.61 -6.76 18.58
CA ALA A 77 -5.92 -7.93 19.10
C ALA A 77 -4.76 -7.53 20.02
N THR A 78 -3.99 -6.50 19.68
CA THR A 78 -2.93 -5.97 20.54
C THR A 78 -3.47 -5.53 21.90
N VAL A 79 -4.56 -4.74 21.91
CA VAL A 79 -5.16 -4.21 23.14
C VAL A 79 -5.73 -5.33 24.00
N VAL A 80 -6.48 -6.25 23.42
CA VAL A 80 -7.08 -7.38 24.16
C VAL A 80 -5.98 -8.26 24.74
N ASN A 81 -5.00 -8.69 23.94
CA ASN A 81 -3.90 -9.51 24.45
C ASN A 81 -3.08 -8.78 25.52
N ALA A 82 -2.87 -7.46 25.40
CA ALA A 82 -2.20 -6.69 26.45
C ALA A 82 -3.00 -6.62 27.75
N ARG A 83 -4.32 -6.45 27.67
CA ARG A 83 -5.22 -6.44 28.82
C ARG A 83 -5.25 -7.80 29.52
N GLU A 84 -5.43 -8.88 28.77
CA GLU A 84 -5.44 -10.23 29.31
C GLU A 84 -4.08 -10.56 29.94
N MET A 85 -2.97 -10.21 29.28
CA MET A 85 -1.63 -10.39 29.86
C MET A 85 -1.51 -9.70 31.23
N ARG A 86 -1.98 -8.45 31.36
CA ARG A 86 -1.94 -7.71 32.64
C ARG A 86 -2.81 -8.38 33.69
N ALA A 87 -4.06 -8.72 33.37
CA ALA A 87 -4.96 -9.38 34.30
C ALA A 87 -4.37 -10.68 34.87
N ASN A 88 -3.70 -11.49 34.03
CA ASN A 88 -3.07 -12.72 34.52
C ASN A 88 -1.82 -12.45 35.39
N ILE A 89 -1.09 -11.35 35.14
CA ILE A 89 0.04 -10.92 35.98
C ILE A 89 -0.48 -10.40 37.33
N ASP A 90 -1.54 -9.59 37.32
CA ASP A 90 -2.12 -9.00 38.52
C ASP A 90 -2.64 -10.11 39.47
N ASP A 91 -3.35 -11.11 38.94
CA ASP A 91 -3.79 -12.28 39.71
C ASP A 91 -2.62 -13.17 40.19
N LEU A 92 -1.56 -13.28 39.39
CA LEU A 92 -0.37 -14.01 39.81
C LEU A 92 0.31 -13.32 41.00
N ILE A 93 0.37 -11.98 40.98
CA ILE A 93 0.85 -11.18 42.10
C ILE A 93 -0.05 -11.42 43.31
N ALA A 94 -1.38 -11.36 43.16
CA ALA A 94 -2.33 -11.62 44.24
C ALA A 94 -2.13 -12.99 44.93
N LEU A 95 -1.76 -14.04 44.17
CA LEU A 95 -1.48 -15.36 44.74
C LEU A 95 -0.13 -15.48 45.45
N THR A 96 0.81 -14.56 45.19
CA THR A 96 2.21 -14.65 45.65
C THR A 96 2.62 -13.56 46.63
N ASP A 97 1.81 -12.52 46.78
CA ASP A 97 2.03 -11.41 47.70
C ASP A 97 1.54 -11.75 49.11
N ASP A 98 2.04 -11.02 50.10
CA ASP A 98 1.71 -11.17 51.52
C ASP A 98 0.55 -10.24 51.97
N ASP A 99 -0.05 -9.46 51.04
CA ASP A 99 -1.16 -8.54 51.36
C ASP A 99 -2.52 -9.28 51.42
N PRO A 100 -3.16 -9.37 52.60
CA PRO A 100 -4.45 -10.04 52.76
C PRO A 100 -5.63 -9.32 52.09
N ASN A 101 -5.44 -8.13 51.53
CA ASN A 101 -6.48 -7.40 50.78
C ASN A 101 -6.40 -7.60 49.27
N THR A 102 -5.38 -8.31 48.78
CA THR A 102 -5.17 -8.56 47.36
C THR A 102 -5.64 -9.97 47.02
N GLU A 103 -6.76 -10.07 46.31
CA GLU A 103 -7.41 -11.36 46.00
C GLU A 103 -7.44 -11.60 44.49
N PRO A 104 -7.24 -12.85 44.02
CA PRO A 104 -7.36 -13.18 42.61
C PRO A 104 -8.82 -13.08 42.14
N VAL A 105 -9.03 -12.74 40.86
CA VAL A 105 -10.37 -12.51 40.29
C VAL A 105 -10.66 -13.43 39.11
N LEU A 106 -9.64 -13.94 38.42
CA LEU A 106 -9.78 -14.77 37.24
C LEU A 106 -10.14 -16.20 37.59
N VAL A 107 -11.18 -16.71 36.93
CA VAL A 107 -11.65 -18.08 37.09
C VAL A 107 -11.70 -18.82 35.75
N ASP A 108 -11.62 -20.14 35.82
CA ASP A 108 -11.83 -21.04 34.69
C ASP A 108 -13.33 -21.16 34.34
N ALA A 109 -13.63 -21.95 33.30
CA ALA A 109 -15.01 -22.16 32.85
C ALA A 109 -15.91 -22.86 33.89
N ASN A 110 -15.32 -23.50 34.90
CA ASN A 110 -16.02 -24.17 35.99
C ASN A 110 -16.13 -23.29 37.25
N GLY A 111 -15.60 -22.07 37.22
CA GLY A 111 -15.60 -21.14 38.34
C GLY A 111 -14.45 -21.35 39.34
N ASN A 112 -13.46 -22.19 39.03
CA ASN A 112 -12.29 -22.36 39.88
C ASN A 112 -11.24 -21.30 39.59
N PHE A 113 -10.58 -20.78 40.64
CA PHE A 113 -9.42 -19.90 40.47
C PHE A 113 -8.28 -20.62 39.74
N TYR A 114 -7.56 -19.86 38.91
CA TYR A 114 -6.37 -20.38 38.27
C TYR A 114 -5.24 -20.56 39.28
N SER A 115 -4.47 -21.64 39.14
CA SER A 115 -3.20 -21.80 39.86
C SER A 115 -2.12 -20.86 39.30
N ALA A 116 -1.09 -20.58 40.10
CA ALA A 116 0.04 -19.75 39.69
C ALA A 116 0.67 -20.19 38.35
N ALA A 117 0.88 -21.50 38.17
CA ALA A 117 1.43 -22.04 36.93
C ALA A 117 0.51 -21.83 35.71
N GLN A 118 -0.80 -21.88 35.91
CA GLN A 118 -1.76 -21.59 34.84
C GLN A 118 -1.76 -20.10 34.48
N LEU A 119 -1.74 -19.21 35.47
CA LEU A 119 -1.65 -17.76 35.26
C LEU A 119 -0.35 -17.36 34.54
N GLU A 120 0.79 -17.95 34.93
CA GLU A 120 2.07 -17.72 34.27
C GLU A 120 2.02 -18.13 32.79
N SER A 121 1.53 -19.35 32.51
CA SER A 121 1.39 -19.86 31.14
C SER A 121 0.45 -18.99 30.30
N ARG A 122 -0.67 -18.54 30.88
CA ARG A 122 -1.62 -17.62 30.23
C ARG A 122 -0.99 -16.25 29.95
N ALA A 123 -0.31 -15.66 30.93
CA ALA A 123 0.40 -14.40 30.74
C ALA A 123 1.42 -14.49 29.59
N MET A 124 2.19 -15.58 29.53
CA MET A 124 3.15 -15.84 28.44
C MET A 124 2.48 -16.01 27.08
N PHE A 125 1.34 -16.70 27.03
CA PHE A 125 0.52 -16.85 25.83
C PHE A 125 0.03 -15.49 25.30
N TYR A 126 -0.58 -14.68 26.16
CA TYR A 126 -1.10 -13.37 25.79
C TYR A 126 0.02 -12.38 25.44
N ARG A 127 1.18 -12.47 26.12
CA ARG A 127 2.38 -11.69 25.75
C ARG A 127 2.81 -11.98 24.32
N ARG A 128 2.98 -13.26 23.97
CA ARG A 128 3.38 -13.66 22.61
C ARG A 128 2.36 -13.20 21.58
N ASN A 129 1.07 -13.34 21.85
CA ASN A 129 0.03 -12.95 20.91
C ASN A 129 -0.09 -11.44 20.74
N ARG A 130 0.12 -10.65 21.80
CA ARG A 130 0.24 -9.19 21.71
C ARG A 130 1.41 -8.82 20.81
N ASP A 131 2.58 -9.42 21.04
CA ASP A 131 3.79 -9.11 20.29
C ASP A 131 3.62 -9.49 18.81
N LEU A 132 3.02 -10.65 18.52
CA LEU A 132 2.63 -11.04 17.16
C LEU A 132 1.63 -10.07 16.54
N SER A 133 0.63 -9.59 17.29
CA SER A 133 -0.36 -8.63 16.81
C SER A 133 0.28 -7.28 16.46
N ILE A 134 1.24 -6.82 17.26
CA ILE A 134 2.02 -5.61 16.98
C ILE A 134 2.86 -5.80 15.71
N ILE A 135 3.53 -6.94 15.56
CA ILE A 135 4.30 -7.26 14.34
C ILE A 135 3.35 -7.29 13.13
N SER A 136 2.19 -7.93 13.24
CA SER A 136 1.18 -7.95 12.17
C SER A 136 0.69 -6.55 11.82
N LEU A 137 0.50 -5.67 12.80
CA LEU A 137 0.11 -4.27 12.57
C LEU A 137 1.20 -3.51 11.78
N LEU A 138 2.46 -3.67 12.17
CA LEU A 138 3.60 -3.07 11.47
C LEU A 138 3.76 -3.61 10.04
N LEU A 139 3.59 -4.91 9.86
CA LEU A 139 3.62 -5.55 8.53
C LEU A 139 2.48 -5.06 7.65
N ALA A 140 1.25 -5.01 8.18
CA ALA A 140 0.09 -4.49 7.46
C ALA A 140 0.30 -3.03 7.05
N HIS A 141 0.83 -2.20 7.96
CA HIS A 141 1.18 -0.82 7.67
C HIS A 141 2.22 -0.71 6.56
N GLY A 142 3.34 -1.46 6.66
CA GLY A 142 4.39 -1.45 5.66
C GLY A 142 3.93 -1.93 4.29
N LEU A 143 3.16 -3.02 4.24
CA LEU A 143 2.59 -3.57 3.00
C LEU A 143 1.64 -2.57 2.33
N GLN A 144 0.83 -1.86 3.12
CA GLN A 144 -0.03 -0.81 2.57
C GLN A 144 0.80 0.32 1.94
N VAL A 145 1.87 0.78 2.59
CA VAL A 145 2.72 1.85 2.04
C VAL A 145 3.34 1.41 0.72
N LEU A 146 3.77 0.15 0.64
CA LEU A 146 4.29 -0.44 -0.59
C LEU A 146 3.21 -0.50 -1.69
N ASP A 147 2.00 -0.97 -1.39
CA ASP A 147 0.90 -1.01 -2.37
C ASP A 147 0.53 0.39 -2.87
N ALA A 148 0.55 1.40 -1.99
CA ALA A 148 0.33 2.79 -2.38
C ALA A 148 1.44 3.34 -3.29
N ASN A 149 2.69 2.98 -3.03
CA ASN A 149 3.84 3.35 -3.85
C ASN A 149 3.74 2.73 -5.25
N THR A 150 3.53 1.42 -5.33
CA THR A 150 3.37 0.71 -6.60
C THR A 150 2.14 1.21 -7.37
N GLY A 151 1.02 1.44 -6.68
CA GLY A 151 -0.18 2.04 -7.27
C GLY A 151 0.08 3.43 -7.86
N ALA A 152 0.91 4.25 -7.21
CA ALA A 152 1.27 5.56 -7.72
C ALA A 152 2.19 5.48 -8.95
N MET A 153 3.13 4.53 -8.98
CA MET A 153 4.00 4.27 -10.14
C MET A 153 3.21 3.83 -11.37
N LEU A 154 2.18 3.01 -11.18
CA LEU A 154 1.36 2.46 -12.26
C LEU A 154 0.22 3.41 -12.70
N ARG A 155 -0.04 4.50 -11.97
CA ARG A 155 -1.21 5.35 -12.19
C ARG A 155 -1.24 6.06 -13.55
N ASN A 156 -0.07 6.32 -14.14
CA ASN A 156 0.05 7.01 -15.43
C ASN A 156 0.24 6.03 -16.61
N LEU A 157 0.12 4.72 -16.37
CA LEU A 157 0.08 3.73 -17.44
C LEU A 157 -1.34 3.66 -17.99
N ASP A 158 -1.48 3.79 -19.31
CA ASP A 158 -2.77 3.63 -19.96
C ASP A 158 -3.13 2.14 -19.95
N THR A 159 -4.21 1.83 -19.23
CA THR A 159 -4.76 0.48 -19.12
C THR A 159 -6.17 0.40 -19.71
N SER A 160 -6.65 1.49 -20.33
CA SER A 160 -8.08 1.71 -20.47
C SER A 160 -8.76 0.97 -21.64
N GLU A 161 -8.11 0.70 -22.78
CA GLU A 161 -8.86 0.15 -23.95
C GLU A 161 -8.13 -0.83 -24.87
N SER A 162 -6.93 -1.30 -24.54
CA SER A 162 -6.18 -2.17 -25.44
C SER A 162 -6.46 -3.66 -25.31
N LEU A 163 -7.38 -4.06 -24.43
CA LEU A 163 -7.83 -5.46 -24.34
C LEU A 163 -8.81 -5.72 -25.47
N SER A 164 -8.28 -6.24 -26.58
CA SER A 164 -9.10 -6.65 -27.72
C SER A 164 -9.36 -8.15 -27.66
N PHE A 165 -10.63 -8.51 -27.78
CA PHE A 165 -11.09 -9.88 -27.92
C PHE A 165 -11.58 -10.08 -29.35
N ARG A 166 -10.99 -11.03 -30.07
CA ARG A 166 -11.45 -11.45 -31.40
C ARG A 166 -11.72 -12.95 -31.41
N GLY A 167 -12.98 -13.31 -31.56
CA GLY A 167 -13.39 -14.65 -31.95
C GLY A 167 -13.29 -14.80 -33.48
N GLY A 168 -12.80 -15.95 -33.95
CA GLY A 168 -12.72 -16.29 -35.35
C GLY A 168 -12.89 -17.79 -35.57
N ALA A 169 -12.87 -18.21 -36.83
CA ALA A 169 -12.74 -19.62 -37.17
C ALA A 169 -11.69 -19.75 -38.27
N MET A 170 -10.68 -20.60 -38.04
CA MET A 170 -9.67 -20.91 -39.03
C MET A 170 -9.89 -22.36 -39.47
N TRP A 171 -10.28 -22.55 -40.73
CA TRP A 171 -10.61 -23.88 -41.31
C TRP A 171 -11.69 -24.65 -40.52
N GLY A 172 -12.74 -23.96 -40.08
CA GLY A 172 -13.84 -24.59 -39.33
C GLY A 172 -13.54 -24.86 -37.85
N VAL A 173 -12.32 -24.57 -37.38
CA VAL A 173 -11.96 -24.64 -35.97
C VAL A 173 -12.19 -23.27 -35.32
N PRO A 174 -13.00 -23.16 -34.24
CA PRO A 174 -13.17 -21.91 -33.54
C PRO A 174 -11.85 -21.48 -32.88
N THR A 175 -11.44 -20.24 -33.09
CA THR A 175 -10.26 -19.63 -32.49
C THR A 175 -10.63 -18.40 -31.68
N ILE A 176 -9.90 -18.19 -30.60
CA ILE A 176 -10.04 -17.01 -29.74
C ILE A 176 -8.68 -16.34 -29.66
N HIS A 177 -8.63 -15.07 -30.05
CA HIS A 177 -7.47 -14.21 -29.91
C HIS A 177 -7.75 -13.15 -28.85
N VAL A 178 -6.93 -13.15 -27.81
CA VAL A 178 -6.92 -12.11 -26.78
C VAL A 178 -5.61 -11.35 -26.95
N THR A 179 -5.68 -10.04 -27.16
CA THR A 179 -4.48 -9.19 -27.25
C THR A 179 -4.61 -8.05 -26.26
N TRP A 180 -3.57 -7.81 -25.48
CA TRP A 180 -3.49 -6.73 -24.50
C TRP A 180 -2.24 -5.90 -24.78
N ASN A 181 -2.38 -4.57 -24.91
CA ASN A 181 -1.27 -3.69 -25.30
C ASN A 181 -1.04 -2.57 -24.27
N PHE A 182 0.15 -2.46 -23.69
CA PHE A 182 0.42 -1.45 -22.67
C PHE A 182 0.98 -0.19 -23.33
N ASN A 183 0.19 0.89 -23.35
CA ASN A 183 0.65 2.20 -23.81
C ASN A 183 0.84 3.15 -22.62
N ARG A 184 1.77 4.10 -22.75
CA ARG A 184 1.89 5.19 -21.79
C ARG A 184 0.79 6.20 -22.08
N HIS A 185 0.07 6.64 -21.05
CA HIS A 185 -0.91 7.71 -21.22
C HIS A 185 -0.12 9.02 -21.32
N ASP A 186 -0.06 9.61 -22.51
CA ASP A 186 0.47 10.95 -22.70
C ASP A 186 -0.61 11.96 -22.23
N PRO A 187 -0.24 12.97 -21.41
CA PRO A 187 -1.18 13.93 -20.84
C PRO A 187 -1.80 14.89 -21.86
#